data_AF-A0A6S6UDG1-F1
#
_entry.id   AF-A0A6S6UDG1-F1
#
_cell.length_a   1.000
_cell.length_b   1.000
_cell.length_c   1.000
_cell.angle_alpha   90.00
_cell.angle_beta   90.00
_cell.angle_gamma   90.00
#
_symmetry.space_group_name_H-M   'P 1'
#
loop_
_entity.id
_entity.type
_entity.pdbx_description
1 polymer ?
#
loop_
_entity_poly.entity_id
_entity_poly.type
_entity_poly.pdbx_seq_one_letter_code
_entity_poly.pdbx_strand_id
1 'polypeptide(L)'
;MNTDLTPGELRQRIRTGQHTGNTSGFCSGFVQCNMTILPKSWADEFLQFCQLNPKPCPVLGMADPGSWEIPSLAEGLDIRTDIPSYRVFKDGVLTDEVTDIRDIWQEDFVTFMLGCSFSFEEALQADGLDVRNVSEGRNVPMYRTNI
;
A
#
# COMPACT_ATOMS: atom_id res chain seq x y z
N MET A 1 18.59 -10.77 -0.87
CA MET A 1 18.69 -10.67 0.61
C MET A 1 17.46 -11.36 1.15
N ASN A 2 17.61 -12.60 1.64
CA ASN A 2 16.48 -13.31 2.23
C ASN A 2 16.47 -13.00 3.72
N THR A 3 15.75 -11.96 4.12
CA THR A 3 15.37 -11.79 5.52
C THR A 3 13.98 -12.38 5.63
N ASP A 4 13.87 -13.58 6.22
CA ASP A 4 12.62 -14.28 6.54
C ASP A 4 11.80 -13.49 7.57
N LEU A 5 11.41 -12.26 7.24
CA LEU A 5 10.53 -11.44 8.04
C LEU A 5 9.11 -11.86 7.75
N THR A 6 8.36 -12.12 8.81
CA THR A 6 6.91 -12.14 8.75
C THR A 6 6.39 -10.73 8.40
N PRO A 7 5.19 -10.61 7.81
CA PRO A 7 4.57 -9.31 7.55
C PRO A 7 4.45 -8.45 8.83
N GLY A 8 4.16 -9.08 9.98
CA GLY A 8 4.09 -8.39 11.26
C GLY A 8 5.43 -7.78 11.67
N GLU A 9 6.52 -8.53 11.55
CA GLU A 9 7.87 -8.02 11.87
C GLU A 9 8.30 -6.88 10.94
N LEU A 10 8.00 -6.98 9.64
CA LEU A 10 8.30 -5.90 8.71
C LEU A 10 7.51 -4.63 9.08
N ARG A 11 6.21 -4.73 9.36
CA ARG A 11 5.40 -3.60 9.82
C ARG A 11 5.93 -3.00 11.12
N GLN A 12 6.39 -3.81 12.06
CA GLN A 12 7.02 -3.30 13.29
C GLN A 12 8.33 -2.55 13.01
N ARG A 13 9.17 -3.05 12.09
CA ARG A 13 10.39 -2.33 11.67
C ARG A 13 10.06 -1.00 11.01
N ILE A 14 9.00 -0.95 10.20
CA ILE A 14 8.52 0.28 9.58
C ILE A 14 8.04 1.26 10.66
N ARG A 15 7.14 0.82 11.54
CA ARG A 15 6.58 1.60 12.65
C ARG A 15 7.65 2.21 13.55
N THR A 16 8.75 1.51 13.76
CA THR A 16 9.88 1.96 14.60
C THR A 16 10.94 2.75 13.83
N GLY A 17 10.73 3.02 12.53
CA GLY A 17 11.66 3.76 11.68
C GLY A 17 12.93 2.98 11.28
N GLN A 18 12.98 1.67 11.56
CA GLN A 18 14.09 0.79 11.18
C GLN A 18 14.06 0.42 9.70
N HIS A 19 12.90 0.56 9.04
CA HIS A 19 12.74 0.39 7.60
C HIS A 19 11.95 1.55 7.00
N THR A 20 12.58 2.31 6.10
CA THR A 20 11.96 3.45 5.38
C THR A 20 12.09 3.31 3.86
N GLY A 21 12.52 2.14 3.39
CA GLY A 21 12.76 1.85 1.99
C GLY A 21 11.55 1.25 1.27
N ASN A 22 11.81 0.68 0.09
CA ASN A 22 10.86 -0.11 -0.66
C ASN A 22 10.61 -1.47 0.00
N THR A 23 9.37 -1.94 -0.08
CA THR A 23 8.94 -3.25 0.46
C THR A 23 9.04 -4.39 -0.56
N SER A 24 9.42 -4.11 -1.81
CA SER A 24 9.59 -5.12 -2.85
C SER A 24 10.61 -6.18 -2.43
N GLY A 25 10.28 -7.45 -2.61
CA GLY A 25 11.12 -8.58 -2.24
C GLY A 25 11.08 -8.98 -0.76
N PHE A 26 10.28 -8.32 0.07
CA PHE A 26 10.00 -8.76 1.45
C PHE A 26 8.72 -9.59 1.54
N CYS A 27 8.69 -10.50 2.52
CA CYS A 27 7.50 -11.29 2.90
C CYS A 27 6.87 -12.03 1.71
N SER A 28 7.68 -12.82 0.98
CA SER A 28 7.18 -13.62 -0.16
C SER A 28 6.03 -14.54 0.25
N GLY A 29 5.05 -14.70 -0.65
CA GLY A 29 3.80 -15.43 -0.41
C GLY A 29 2.71 -14.61 0.29
N PHE A 30 2.97 -13.34 0.62
CA PHE A 30 1.96 -12.42 1.16
C PHE A 30 1.65 -11.29 0.19
N VAL A 31 0.38 -10.88 0.18
CA VAL A 31 -0.08 -9.77 -0.66
C VAL A 31 0.39 -8.44 -0.07
N GLN A 32 1.08 -7.64 -0.88
CA GLN A 32 1.29 -6.22 -0.61
C GLN A 32 0.20 -5.39 -1.29
N CYS A 33 -0.19 -4.28 -0.68
CA CYS A 33 -1.27 -3.42 -1.16
C CYS A 33 -0.75 -2.02 -1.47
N ASN A 34 -1.35 -1.38 -2.47
CA ASN A 34 -1.37 0.08 -2.54
C ASN A 34 -2.43 0.61 -1.56
N MET A 35 -2.34 1.88 -1.20
CA MET A 35 -3.24 2.48 -0.22
C MET A 35 -3.72 3.85 -0.67
N THR A 36 -4.96 4.19 -0.33
CA THR A 36 -5.52 5.53 -0.49
C THR A 36 -6.39 5.85 0.72
N ILE A 37 -6.24 7.06 1.27
CA ILE A 37 -7.01 7.53 2.42
C ILE A 37 -7.71 8.82 2.02
N LEU A 38 -9.02 8.90 2.22
CA LEU A 38 -9.84 10.04 1.83
C LEU A 38 -10.87 10.36 2.92
N PRO A 39 -11.33 11.62 3.06
CA PRO A 39 -12.49 11.95 3.89
C PRO A 39 -13.72 11.15 3.45
N LYS A 40 -14.60 10.81 4.41
CA LYS A 40 -15.83 10.05 4.17
C LYS A 40 -16.70 10.63 3.07
N SER A 41 -16.72 11.95 2.93
CA SER A 41 -17.47 12.66 1.89
C SER A 41 -17.08 12.27 0.46
N TRP A 42 -15.88 11.75 0.25
CA TRP A 42 -15.37 11.28 -1.04
C TRP A 42 -15.33 9.76 -1.18
N ALA A 43 -15.51 9.04 -0.07
CA ALA A 43 -15.28 7.60 -0.02
C ALA A 43 -16.23 6.80 -0.92
N ASP A 44 -17.52 7.16 -0.96
CA ASP A 44 -18.53 6.47 -1.78
C ASP A 44 -18.24 6.63 -3.28
N GLU A 45 -17.88 7.85 -3.72
CA GLU A 45 -17.50 8.12 -5.10
C GLU A 45 -16.21 7.40 -5.49
N PHE A 46 -15.23 7.35 -4.59
CA PHE A 46 -13.99 6.61 -4.82
C PHE A 46 -14.24 5.09 -4.89
N LEU A 47 -15.10 4.54 -4.04
CA LEU A 47 -15.49 3.13 -4.10
C LEU A 47 -16.19 2.82 -5.42
N GLN A 48 -17.12 3.67 -5.86
CA GLN A 48 -17.76 3.52 -7.17
C GLN A 48 -16.74 3.61 -8.30
N PHE A 49 -15.79 4.54 -8.23
CA PHE A 49 -14.69 4.64 -9.19
C PHE A 49 -13.89 3.33 -9.26
N CYS A 50 -13.56 2.73 -8.12
CA CYS A 50 -12.85 1.45 -8.07
C CYS A 50 -13.69 0.31 -8.66
N GLN A 51 -14.99 0.26 -8.36
CA GLN A 51 -15.92 -0.76 -8.90
C GLN A 51 -16.09 -0.65 -10.43
N LEU A 52 -16.07 0.56 -10.97
CA LEU A 52 -16.12 0.80 -12.41
C LEU A 52 -14.78 0.52 -13.09
N ASN A 53 -13.67 0.53 -12.33
CA ASN A 53 -12.31 0.31 -12.81
C ASN A 53 -11.62 -0.84 -12.06
N PRO A 54 -12.18 -2.06 -12.05
CA PRO A 54 -11.73 -3.13 -11.15
C PRO A 54 -10.36 -3.70 -11.49
N LYS A 55 -9.90 -3.53 -12.74
CA LYS A 55 -8.57 -3.96 -13.18
C LYS A 55 -7.45 -3.06 -12.64
N PRO A 56 -7.51 -1.72 -12.81
CA PRO A 56 -6.51 -0.82 -12.23
C PRO A 56 -6.72 -0.53 -10.74
N CYS A 57 -7.95 -0.69 -10.22
CA CYS A 57 -8.29 -0.36 -8.82
C CYS A 57 -8.99 -1.54 -8.09
N PRO A 58 -8.36 -2.73 -7.99
CA PRO A 58 -8.95 -3.86 -7.27
C PRO A 58 -8.96 -3.59 -5.76
N VAL A 59 -10.13 -3.44 -5.14
CA VAL A 59 -10.25 -3.23 -3.68
C VAL A 59 -10.09 -4.58 -2.96
N LEU A 60 -9.11 -4.67 -2.05
CA LEU A 60 -8.87 -5.85 -1.21
C LEU A 60 -9.43 -5.68 0.20
N GLY A 61 -9.48 -4.45 0.70
CA GLY A 61 -10.13 -4.14 1.97
C GLY A 61 -10.35 -2.65 2.15
N MET A 62 -11.25 -2.33 3.07
CA MET A 62 -11.66 -0.97 3.39
C MET A 62 -11.83 -0.86 4.90
N ALA A 63 -11.33 0.22 5.49
CA ALA A 63 -11.57 0.53 6.89
C ALA A 63 -12.88 1.33 7.04
N ASP A 64 -13.58 1.16 8.17
CA ASP A 64 -14.66 2.07 8.53
C ASP A 64 -14.13 3.50 8.75
N PRO A 65 -14.96 4.55 8.59
CA PRO A 65 -14.55 5.92 8.84
C PRO A 65 -13.89 6.10 10.22
N GLY A 66 -12.70 6.69 10.23
CA GLY A 66 -11.88 6.94 11.42
C GLY A 66 -11.06 5.74 11.90
N SER A 67 -11.37 4.52 11.44
CA SER A 67 -10.63 3.32 11.81
C SER A 67 -9.27 3.28 11.12
N TRP A 68 -8.21 3.08 11.91
CA TRP A 68 -6.85 2.83 11.43
C TRP A 68 -6.52 1.34 11.33
N GLU A 69 -7.45 0.46 11.71
CA GLU A 69 -7.29 -0.99 11.69
C GLU A 69 -8.16 -1.62 10.61
N ILE A 70 -7.65 -2.70 10.00
CA ILE A 70 -8.42 -3.58 9.11
C ILE A 70 -8.13 -5.03 9.50
N PRO A 71 -8.78 -5.57 10.55
CA PRO A 71 -8.48 -6.89 11.10
C PRO A 71 -8.63 -8.03 10.08
N SER A 72 -9.50 -7.86 9.08
CA SER A 72 -9.70 -8.83 8.00
C SER A 72 -8.50 -8.95 7.05
N LEU A 73 -7.62 -7.94 7.00
CA LEU A 73 -6.41 -7.97 6.17
C LEU A 73 -5.17 -8.35 6.97
N ALA A 74 -5.00 -7.76 8.15
CA ALA A 74 -3.82 -7.99 8.97
C ALA A 74 -4.10 -7.68 10.44
N GLU A 75 -3.86 -8.67 11.29
CA GLU A 75 -3.88 -8.48 12.73
C GLU A 75 -2.80 -7.48 13.17
N GLY A 76 -3.17 -6.56 14.06
CA GLY A 76 -2.27 -5.55 14.63
C GLY A 76 -1.75 -4.48 13.66
N LEU A 77 -2.34 -4.38 12.46
CA LEU A 77 -2.06 -3.32 11.49
C LEU A 77 -2.48 -1.95 12.06
N ASP A 78 -1.56 -1.00 12.06
CA ASP A 78 -1.87 0.43 12.22
C ASP A 78 -1.50 1.16 10.93
N ILE A 79 -2.53 1.48 10.13
CA ILE A 79 -2.40 2.17 8.84
C ILE A 79 -1.63 3.49 8.94
N ARG A 80 -1.55 4.12 10.12
CA ARG A 80 -0.93 5.43 10.27
C ARG A 80 0.59 5.37 10.34
N THR A 81 1.15 4.19 10.62
CA THR A 81 2.58 4.02 10.94
C THR A 81 3.23 2.80 10.29
N ASP A 82 2.47 1.85 9.75
CA ASP A 82 3.00 0.58 9.25
C ASP A 82 3.40 0.60 7.76
N ILE A 83 3.25 1.73 7.08
CA ILE A 83 3.68 1.97 5.70
C ILE A 83 4.92 2.87 5.73
N PRO A 84 6.00 2.54 4.99
CA PRO A 84 7.29 3.21 5.12
C PRO A 84 7.29 4.67 4.66
N SER A 85 6.34 5.06 3.81
CA SER A 85 6.20 6.43 3.32
C SER A 85 4.76 6.70 2.87
N TYR A 86 4.26 7.88 3.21
CA TYR A 86 2.95 8.41 2.82
C TYR A 86 3.16 9.67 1.99
N ARG A 87 2.34 9.81 0.95
CA ARG A 87 2.24 11.02 0.15
C ARG A 87 0.97 11.77 0.52
N VAL A 88 1.13 12.98 1.03
CA VAL A 88 0.02 13.83 1.45
C VAL A 88 -0.32 14.79 0.31
N PHE A 89 -1.59 14.76 -0.11
CA PHE A 89 -2.10 15.63 -1.16
C PHE A 89 -3.08 16.65 -0.57
N LYS A 90 -2.94 17.92 -0.94
CA LYS A 90 -3.88 19.00 -0.64
C LYS A 90 -4.24 19.71 -1.94
N ASP A 91 -5.53 19.84 -2.21
CA ASP A 91 -6.05 20.43 -3.45
C ASP A 91 -5.44 19.81 -4.73
N GLY A 92 -5.20 18.49 -4.70
CA GLY A 92 -4.59 17.74 -5.81
C GLY A 92 -3.07 17.92 -5.97
N VAL A 93 -2.41 18.64 -5.08
CA VAL A 93 -0.95 18.88 -5.09
C VAL A 93 -0.29 18.07 -3.99
N LEU A 94 0.83 17.40 -4.32
CA LEU A 94 1.68 16.74 -3.32
C LEU A 94 2.34 17.80 -2.44
N THR A 95 2.01 17.82 -1.14
CA THR A 95 2.55 18.81 -0.20
C THR A 95 3.63 18.24 0.70
N ASP A 96 3.50 16.97 1.09
CA ASP A 96 4.39 16.35 2.07
C ASP A 96 4.65 14.87 1.73
N GLU A 97 5.85 14.40 2.06
CA GLU A 97 6.20 12.97 2.12
C GLU A 97 6.66 12.66 3.55
N VAL A 98 5.91 11.83 4.27
CA VAL A 98 6.12 11.54 5.70
C VAL A 98 6.16 10.04 5.94
N THR A 99 6.67 9.61 7.10
CA THR A 99 6.69 8.19 7.51
C THR A 99 5.62 7.85 8.55
N ASP A 100 4.86 8.86 8.98
CA ASP A 100 3.84 8.76 10.02
C ASP A 100 2.76 9.81 9.74
N ILE A 101 1.50 9.42 9.82
CA ILE A 101 0.35 10.30 9.55
C ILE A 101 -0.57 10.47 10.76
N ARG A 102 -0.16 10.06 11.97
CA ARG A 102 -0.97 10.21 13.19
C ARG A 102 -1.37 11.66 13.45
N ASP A 103 -0.47 12.61 13.19
CA ASP A 103 -0.70 14.04 13.43
C ASP A 103 -1.72 14.68 12.47
N ILE A 104 -1.97 14.04 11.32
CA ILE A 104 -2.91 14.53 10.29
C ILE A 104 -4.14 13.64 10.13
N TRP A 105 -4.26 12.59 10.94
CA TRP A 105 -5.37 11.65 10.90
C TRP A 105 -6.68 12.33 11.31
N GLN A 106 -7.77 12.01 10.60
CA GLN A 106 -9.10 12.56 10.88
C GLN A 106 -10.08 11.44 11.19
N GLU A 107 -11.07 11.73 12.05
CA GLU A 107 -12.09 10.75 12.48
C GLU A 107 -13.04 10.32 11.35
N ASP A 108 -13.02 11.01 10.22
CA ASP A 108 -13.83 10.68 9.05
C ASP A 108 -13.01 10.06 7.90
N PHE A 109 -11.72 9.79 8.09
CA PHE A 109 -10.90 9.15 7.07
C PHE A 109 -11.32 7.70 6.81
N VAL A 110 -11.46 7.36 5.53
CA VAL A 110 -11.71 6.02 5.04
C VAL A 110 -10.46 5.54 4.30
N THR A 111 -9.95 4.38 4.70
CA THR A 111 -8.77 3.77 4.06
C THR A 111 -9.20 2.70 3.08
N PHE A 112 -8.65 2.75 1.87
CA PHE A 112 -8.79 1.74 0.83
C PHE A 112 -7.45 1.05 0.62
N MET A 113 -7.45 -0.27 0.75
CA MET A 113 -6.31 -1.14 0.42
C MET A 113 -6.57 -1.73 -0.96
N LEU A 114 -5.75 -1.34 -1.93
CA LEU A 114 -5.86 -1.76 -3.32
C LEU A 114 -4.83 -2.84 -3.62
N GLY A 115 -5.20 -3.81 -4.44
CA GLY A 115 -4.29 -4.87 -4.88
C GLY A 115 -3.06 -4.31 -5.59
N CYS A 116 -1.96 -5.02 -5.42
CA CYS A 116 -0.71 -4.74 -6.12
C CYS A 116 -0.40 -5.87 -7.12
N SER A 117 0.30 -5.54 -8.21
CA SER A 117 0.71 -6.47 -9.25
C SER A 117 1.80 -7.47 -8.81
N PHE A 118 2.27 -7.40 -7.56
CA PHE A 118 3.41 -8.19 -7.09
C PHE A 118 3.14 -9.71 -7.03
N SER A 119 1.88 -10.16 -6.99
CA SER A 119 1.56 -11.60 -7.09
C SER A 119 1.95 -12.21 -8.45
N PHE A 120 2.05 -11.39 -9.51
CA PHE A 120 2.50 -11.84 -10.81
C PHE A 120 4.04 -11.97 -10.90
N GLU A 121 4.78 -11.15 -10.15
CA GLU A 121 6.26 -11.21 -10.13
C GLU A 121 6.75 -12.56 -9.58
N GLU A 122 6.13 -13.06 -8.52
CA GLU A 122 6.47 -14.38 -7.94
C GLU A 122 6.20 -15.51 -8.93
N ALA A 123 5.06 -15.47 -9.61
CA ALA A 123 4.70 -16.48 -10.62
C ALA A 123 5.68 -16.48 -11.81
N LEU A 124 6.10 -15.29 -12.28
CA LEU A 124 7.12 -15.15 -13.33
C LEU A 124 8.47 -15.72 -12.89
N GLN A 125 8.92 -15.38 -11.68
CA GLN A 125 10.20 -15.85 -11.14
C GLN A 125 10.20 -17.37 -10.93
N ALA A 126 9.07 -17.94 -10.48
CA ALA A 126 8.91 -19.38 -10.32
C ALA A 126 9.04 -20.15 -11.64
N ASP A 127 8.71 -19.52 -12.77
CA ASP A 127 8.88 -20.06 -14.12
C ASP A 127 10.22 -19.67 -14.78
N GLY A 128 11.15 -19.10 -14.00
CA GLY A 128 12.49 -18.75 -14.46
C GLY A 128 12.57 -17.44 -15.27
N LEU A 129 11.53 -16.61 -15.23
CA LEU A 129 11.53 -15.30 -15.90
C LEU A 129 12.06 -14.20 -14.97
N ASP A 130 12.99 -13.41 -15.50
CA ASP A 130 13.61 -12.30 -14.76
C ASP A 130 12.68 -11.10 -14.65
N VAL A 131 12.43 -10.66 -13.42
CA VAL A 131 11.72 -9.42 -13.10
C VAL A 131 12.76 -8.32 -12.92
N ARG A 132 12.98 -7.54 -13.98
CA ARG A 132 14.13 -6.62 -14.09
C ARG A 132 14.27 -5.65 -12.91
N ASN A 133 13.17 -5.04 -12.45
CA ASN A 133 13.20 -4.11 -11.33
C ASN A 133 13.66 -4.78 -10.03
N VAL A 134 13.27 -6.04 -9.80
CA VAL A 134 13.75 -6.82 -8.65
C VAL A 134 15.24 -7.11 -8.78
N SER A 135 15.71 -7.55 -9.96
CA SER A 135 17.13 -7.83 -10.19
C SER A 135 18.02 -6.60 -10.04
N GLU A 136 17.52 -5.42 -10.38
CA GLU A 136 18.24 -4.14 -10.26
C GLU A 136 18.08 -3.47 -8.88
N GLY A 137 17.25 -4.03 -7.99
CA GLY A 137 16.93 -3.40 -6.70
C GLY A 137 16.27 -2.03 -6.85
N ARG A 138 15.41 -1.87 -7.86
CA ARG A 138 14.72 -0.62 -8.21
C ARG A 138 13.21 -0.79 -8.15
N ASN A 139 12.50 0.33 -8.07
CA ASN A 139 11.04 0.33 -8.23
C ASN A 139 10.66 0.07 -9.69
N VAL A 140 9.53 -0.63 -9.88
CA VAL A 140 8.96 -0.87 -11.21
C VAL A 140 8.63 0.47 -11.90
N PRO A 141 8.96 0.64 -13.19
CA PRO A 141 8.57 1.85 -13.91
C PRO A 141 7.05 1.91 -14.09
N MET A 142 6.46 3.04 -13.72
CA MET A 142 5.02 3.30 -13.84
C MET A 142 4.81 4.52 -14.76
N TYR A 143 3.84 4.42 -15.67
CA TYR A 143 3.55 5.44 -16.67
C TYR A 143 2.09 5.89 -16.60
N ARG A 144 1.86 7.19 -16.77
CA ARG A 144 0.51 7.72 -17.02
C ARG A 144 0.19 7.53 -18.49
N THR A 145 -0.87 6.80 -18.78
CA THR A 145 -1.32 6.52 -20.15
C THR A 145 -2.37 7.54 -20.61
N ASN A 146 -2.91 7.35 -21.82
CA ASN A 146 -4.01 8.10 -22.40
C ASN A 146 -5.30 7.25 -22.53
N ILE A 147 -5.41 6.19 -21.73
CA ILE A 147 -6.57 5.28 -21.66
C ILE A 147 -7.54 5.81 -20.59
#